data_AF-A0AAV6LJY2-F1
#
_entry.id   AF-A0AAV6LJY2-F1
#
_cell.length_a   1.000
_cell.length_b   1.000
_cell.length_c   1.000
_cell.angle_alpha   90.00
_cell.angle_beta   90.00
_cell.angle_gamma   90.00
#
_symmetry.space_group_name_H-M   'P 1'
#
loop_
_entity.id
_entity.type
_entity.pdbx_description
1 polymer ?
#
loop_
_entity_poly.entity_id
_entity_poly.type
_entity_poly.pdbx_seq_one_letter_code
_entity_poly.pdbx_strand_id
1 'polypeptide(L)' 'MPGFLLCRDPGVLAYAIKRSCENKAKVVSLDEKENGLRATLNLGHAFGHMLEVDEDGKDDDDVDEDDDDDPV' A
#
# COMPACT_ATOMS: atom_id res chain seq x y z
N MET A 1 -23.80 -2.56 -13.86
CA MET A 1 -23.90 -3.26 -12.57
C MET A 1 -22.50 -3.42 -12.01
N PRO A 2 -22.13 -2.77 -10.89
CA PRO A 2 -20.84 -3.03 -10.26
C PRO A 2 -20.78 -4.49 -9.78
N GLY A 3 -19.60 -5.12 -9.87
CA GLY A 3 -19.41 -6.50 -9.41
C GLY A 3 -19.51 -6.63 -7.89
N PHE A 4 -19.81 -7.83 -7.39
CA PHE A 4 -20.04 -8.10 -5.95
C PHE A 4 -18.90 -7.66 -5.02
N LEU A 5 -17.66 -7.65 -5.51
CA LEU A 5 -16.51 -7.13 -4.77
C LEU A 5 -16.67 -5.63 -4.45
N LEU A 6 -17.12 -4.84 -5.42
CA LEU A 6 -17.36 -3.40 -5.26
C LEU A 6 -18.56 -3.12 -4.35
N CYS A 7 -19.52 -4.05 -4.29
CA CYS A 7 -20.63 -4.01 -3.33
C CYS A 7 -20.24 -4.48 -1.92
N ARG A 8 -18.96 -4.84 -1.69
CA ARG A 8 -18.44 -5.35 -0.42
C ARG A 8 -19.20 -6.57 0.09
N ASP A 9 -19.63 -7.44 -0.83
CA ASP A 9 -20.28 -8.71 -0.46
C ASP A 9 -19.35 -9.52 0.47
N PRO A 10 -19.81 -9.94 1.67
CA PRO A 10 -18.96 -10.60 2.65
C PRO A 10 -18.33 -11.91 2.15
N GLY A 11 -19.08 -12.70 1.37
CA GLY A 11 -18.59 -13.98 0.85
C GLY A 11 -17.50 -13.80 -0.19
N VAL A 12 -17.70 -12.84 -1.11
CA VAL A 12 -16.71 -12.48 -2.13
C VAL A 12 -15.47 -11.85 -1.52
N LEU A 13 -15.61 -10.98 -0.51
CA LEU A 13 -14.47 -10.42 0.22
C LEU A 13 -13.68 -11.52 0.94
N ALA A 14 -14.34 -12.41 1.66
CA ALA A 14 -13.68 -13.52 2.36
C ALA A 14 -12.88 -14.40 1.39
N TYR A 15 -13.46 -14.74 0.22
CA TYR A 15 -12.76 -15.47 -0.82
C TYR A 15 -11.56 -14.71 -1.38
N ALA A 16 -11.73 -13.43 -1.74
CA ALA A 16 -10.69 -12.60 -2.32
C ALA A 16 -9.49 -12.43 -1.36
N ILE A 17 -9.76 -12.21 -0.07
CA ILE A 17 -8.73 -12.12 0.97
C ILE A 17 -7.98 -13.44 1.10
N LYS A 18 -8.68 -14.56 1.30
CA LYS A 18 -8.06 -15.88 1.43
C LYS A 18 -7.16 -16.19 0.24
N ARG A 19 -7.66 -15.97 -0.98
CA ARG A 19 -6.92 -16.25 -2.21
C ARG A 19 -5.69 -15.36 -2.35
N SER A 20 -5.81 -14.08 -1.99
CA SER A 20 -4.69 -13.13 -2.00
C SER A 20 -3.59 -13.55 -1.02
N CYS A 21 -3.95 -13.94 0.20
CA CYS A 21 -3.01 -14.44 1.19
C CYS A 21 -2.29 -15.71 0.71
N GLU A 22 -3.03 -16.69 0.15
CA GLU A 22 -2.44 -17.91 -0.42
C GLU A 22 -1.43 -17.60 -1.53
N ASN A 23 -1.79 -16.70 -2.46
CA ASN A 23 -0.91 -16.35 -3.57
C ASN A 23 0.36 -15.65 -3.07
N LYS A 24 0.24 -14.68 -2.16
CA LYS A 24 1.38 -13.98 -1.58
C LYS A 24 2.26 -14.95 -0.80
N ALA A 25 1.69 -15.81 0.04
CA ALA A 25 2.43 -16.81 0.80
C ALA A 25 3.21 -17.76 -0.12
N LYS A 26 2.58 -18.22 -1.22
CA LYS A 26 3.26 -19.05 -2.22
C LYS A 26 4.45 -18.33 -2.86
N VAL A 27 4.27 -17.10 -3.33
CA VAL A 27 5.35 -16.33 -3.96
C VAL A 27 6.49 -16.06 -2.97
N VAL A 28 6.18 -15.64 -1.75
CA VAL A 28 7.18 -15.39 -0.70
C VAL A 28 7.91 -16.68 -0.30
N SER A 29 7.22 -17.82 -0.19
CA SER A 29 7.86 -19.09 0.14
C SER A 29 8.86 -19.57 -0.93
N LEU A 30 8.67 -19.15 -2.18
CA LEU A 30 9.55 -19.49 -3.29
C LEU A 30 10.70 -18.49 -3.45
N ASP A 31 10.55 -17.26 -2.92
CA ASP A 31 11.54 -16.20 -3.04
C ASP A 31 11.46 -15.21 -1.87
N GLU A 32 11.90 -15.64 -0.69
CA GLU A 32 11.78 -14.85 0.54
C GLU A 32 12.62 -13.57 0.51
N LYS A 33 13.78 -13.61 -0.17
CA LYS A 33 14.75 -12.49 -0.22
C LYS A 33 14.61 -11.61 -1.46
N GLU A 34 13.55 -11.78 -2.26
CA GLU A 34 13.29 -10.96 -3.44
C GLU A 34 14.40 -11.00 -4.49
N ASN A 35 14.83 -12.20 -4.88
CA ASN A 35 15.83 -12.39 -5.93
C ASN A 35 15.24 -12.30 -7.34
N GLY A 36 13.90 -12.25 -7.48
CA GLY A 36 13.24 -11.88 -8.72
C GLY A 36 11.76 -12.22 -8.78
N LEU A 37 11.37 -13.42 -8.33
CA LEU A 37 9.97 -13.85 -8.40
C LEU A 37 9.06 -12.96 -7.53
N ARG A 38 9.54 -12.55 -6.34
CA ARG A 38 8.76 -11.69 -5.44
C ARG A 38 8.52 -10.29 -6.02
N ALA A 39 9.38 -9.81 -6.92
CA ALA A 39 9.22 -8.52 -7.58
C ALA A 39 7.94 -8.43 -8.44
N THR A 40 7.35 -9.57 -8.85
CA THR A 40 6.05 -9.58 -9.53
C THR A 40 4.90 -9.04 -8.68
N LEU A 41 5.05 -9.06 -7.34
CA LEU A 41 4.08 -8.47 -6.41
C LEU A 41 4.11 -6.93 -6.43
N ASN A 42 5.18 -6.32 -6.98
CA ASN A 42 5.33 -4.86 -7.10
C ASN A 42 4.73 -4.31 -8.40
N LEU A 43 3.93 -5.10 -9.13
CA LEU A 43 3.28 -4.67 -10.36
C LEU A 43 2.47 -3.39 -10.11
N GLY A 44 2.79 -2.33 -10.85
CA GLY A 44 2.12 -1.04 -10.73
C GLY A 44 2.59 -0.17 -9.56
N HIS A 45 3.42 -0.68 -8.65
CA HIS A 45 3.87 0.08 -7.47
C HIS A 45 4.74 1.29 -7.82
N ALA A 46 5.66 1.14 -8.77
CA ALA A 46 6.49 2.26 -9.24
C ALA A 46 5.67 3.38 -9.89
N PHE A 47 4.66 3.01 -10.70
CA PHE A 47 3.73 3.98 -11.27
C PHE A 47 2.80 4.59 -10.22
N GLY A 48 2.36 3.80 -9.24
CA GLY A 48 1.55 4.26 -8.11
C GLY A 48 2.29 5.33 -7.30
N HIS A 49 3.53 5.06 -6.92
CA HIS A 49 4.38 6.03 -6.22
C HIS A 49 4.60 7.32 -7.00
N MET A 50 4.76 7.23 -8.32
CA MET A 50 4.90 8.42 -9.16
C MET A 50 3.63 9.30 -9.09
N LEU A 51 2.45 8.67 -9.13
CA LEU A 51 1.17 9.40 -9.02
C LEU A 51 0.92 9.96 -7.62
N GLU A 52 1.28 9.23 -6.56
CA GLU A 52 1.18 9.69 -5.17
C GLU A 52 2.02 10.96 -4.95
N VAL A 53 3.27 10.98 -5.45
CA VAL A 53 4.16 12.15 -5.36
C VAL A 53 3.59 13.38 -6.09
N ASP A 54 2.87 13.19 -7.19
CA ASP A 54 2.23 14.29 -7.92
C ASP A 54 0.96 14.82 -7.21
N GLU A 55 0.33 14.03 -6.34
CA GLU A 55 -0.85 14.43 -5.54
C GLU A 55 -0.50 15.05 -4.17
N ASP A 56 0.62 14.65 -3.56
CA ASP A 56 1.07 15.09 -2.22
C ASP A 56 1.75 16.48 -2.17
N GLY A 57 1.67 17.27 -3.26
CA GLY A 57 2.18 18.65 -3.31
C GLY A 57 1.33 19.69 -2.56
N LYS A 58 0.65 19.32 -1.47
CA LYS A 58 -0.21 20.20 -0.69
C LYS A 58 -0.20 19.92 0.81
N ASP A 59 0.97 20.06 1.42
CA ASP A 59 1.05 20.44 2.83
C ASP A 59 1.39 21.94 2.88
N ASP A 60 0.34 22.75 2.69
CA ASP A 60 0.29 24.11 3.22
C ASP A 60 0.25 24.00 4.76
N ASP A 61 1.10 24.77 5.44
CA ASP A 61 1.03 25.20 6.85
C ASP A 61 1.06 24.12 7.95
N ASP A 62 2.20 24.04 8.68
CA ASP A 62 2.31 23.91 10.15
C ASP A 62 3.77 23.60 10.53
N VAL A 63 4.68 24.58 10.36
CA VAL A 63 5.87 24.62 11.21
C VAL A 63 5.43 25.40 12.44
N ASP A 64 5.06 24.68 13.50
CA ASP A 64 4.98 25.26 14.84
C ASP A 64 6.39 25.78 15.20
N GLU A 65 6.61 27.09 15.03
CA GLU A 65 7.74 27.79 15.66
C GLU A 65 7.47 27.91 17.18
N ASP A 66 7.50 26.78 17.89
CA ASP A 66 7.61 26.76 19.36
C ASP A 66 9.09 26.59 19.74
N ASP A 67 9.91 27.59 19.39
CA ASP A 67 11.21 27.82 20.05
C ASP A 67 10.94 28.66 21.31
N ASP A 68 10.30 28.04 22.32
CA ASP A 68 10.36 28.55 23.69
C ASP A 68 11.80 28.41 24.20
N ASP A 69 12.52 29.52 24.25
CA ASP A 69 13.73 29.71 25.07
C ASP A 69 13.48 29.19 26.50
N ASP A 70 14.05 28.04 26.87
CA ASP A 70 14.13 27.63 28.28
C ASP A 70 15.60 27.66 28.74
N PRO A 71 16.06 28.78 29.33
CA PRO A 71 17.38 28.83 29.95
C PRO A 71 17.31 28.28 31.37
N VAL A 72 17.92 27.12 31.60
CA VAL A 72 18.29 26.65 32.95
C VAL A 72 19.77 26.29 33.03
#